data_AF-A0A0A1T2E3-F1
#
_entry.id   AF-A0A0A1T2E3-F1
#
_cell.length_a   1.000
_cell.length_b   1.000
_cell.length_c   1.000
_cell.angle_alpha   90.00
_cell.angle_beta   90.00
_cell.angle_gamma   90.00
#
_symmetry.space_group_name_H-M   'P 1'
#
loop_
_entity.id
_entity.type
_entity.pdbx_description
1 polymer ?
#
loop_
_entity_poly.entity_id
_entity_poly.type
_entity_poly.pdbx_seq_one_letter_code
_entity_poly.pdbx_strand_id
1 'polypeptide(L)' 'MKFAIVFAAVFGTAMSAATGLVNREVDAAMSCYWDGTAPFCAGGCPDGYHEVERNDHGDGAKCWTGYKVKCCN' A
#
# COMPACT_ATOMS: atom_id res chain seq x y z
N MET A 1 7.44 7.28 -56.02
CA MET A 1 8.43 7.34 -54.92
C MET A 1 7.64 7.49 -53.62
N LYS A 2 7.95 6.64 -52.63
CA LYS A 2 7.66 6.80 -51.19
C LYS A 2 6.20 6.69 -50.69
N PHE A 3 5.85 5.44 -50.39
CA PHE A 3 4.96 4.88 -49.36
C PHE A 3 4.38 5.81 -48.27
N ALA A 4 3.09 5.63 -47.98
CA ALA A 4 2.57 5.57 -46.61
C ALA A 4 1.23 4.82 -46.58
N ILE A 5 1.30 3.50 -46.68
CA ILE A 5 0.25 2.61 -46.20
C ILE A 5 0.49 2.51 -44.70
N VAL A 6 -0.09 3.40 -43.89
CA VAL A 6 -0.17 3.15 -42.45
C VAL A 6 -1.57 2.68 -42.19
N PHE A 7 -1.66 1.36 -42.10
CA PHE A 7 -2.82 0.59 -41.75
C PHE A 7 -3.53 1.22 -40.55
N ALA A 8 -4.84 1.40 -40.69
CA ALA A 8 -5.77 1.44 -39.59
C ALA A 8 -5.59 0.17 -38.74
N ALA A 9 -4.77 0.28 -37.71
CA ALA A 9 -4.85 -0.58 -36.55
C ALA A 9 -5.24 0.33 -35.40
N VAL A 10 -6.47 0.13 -34.96
CA VAL A 10 -7.03 0.67 -33.73
C VAL A 10 -6.09 0.25 -32.60
N PHE A 11 -5.08 1.06 -32.30
CA PHE A 11 -4.43 1.05 -30.99
C PHE A 11 -5.39 1.72 -30.02
N GLY A 12 -6.58 1.12 -29.89
CA GLY A 12 -7.36 1.23 -28.68
C GLY A 12 -6.50 0.58 -27.62
N THR A 13 -5.66 1.37 -26.98
CA THR A 13 -5.11 1.00 -25.68
C THR A 13 -6.33 0.79 -24.82
N ALA A 14 -6.67 -0.48 -24.58
CA ALA A 14 -7.55 -0.81 -23.49
C ALA A 14 -6.94 -0.13 -22.27
N MET A 15 -7.59 0.92 -21.76
CA MET A 15 -7.31 1.43 -20.43
C MET A 15 -7.60 0.24 -19.51
N SER A 16 -6.51 -0.37 -19.02
CA SER A 16 -6.61 -1.39 -17.99
C SER A 16 -7.54 -0.84 -16.92
N ALA A 17 -8.64 -1.56 -16.72
CA ALA A 17 -9.53 -1.33 -15.61
C ALA A 17 -8.66 -1.14 -14.37
N ALA A 18 -8.89 -0.03 -13.66
CA ALA A 18 -8.35 0.19 -12.34
C ALA A 18 -8.86 -0.93 -11.42
N THR A 19 -8.22 -2.08 -11.48
CA THR A 19 -8.09 -2.95 -10.34
C THR A 19 -7.18 -2.16 -9.41
N GLY A 20 -7.80 -1.50 -8.43
CA GLY A 20 -7.04 -0.88 -7.36
C GLY A 20 -6.07 -1.93 -6.84
N LEU A 21 -4.78 -1.62 -6.93
CA LEU A 21 -3.73 -2.33 -6.22
C LEU A 21 -3.95 -2.05 -4.73
N VAL A 22 -4.95 -2.71 -4.13
CA VAL A 22 -4.68 -3.20 -2.78
C VAL A 22 -3.76 -4.39 -2.98
N ASN A 23 -2.47 -4.10 -3.11
CA ASN A 23 -1.44 -5.07 -2.75
C ASN A 23 -1.61 -5.31 -1.25
N ARG A 24 -2.62 -6.10 -0.88
CA ARG A 24 -2.57 -6.83 0.37
C ARG A 24 -1.77 -8.06 0.02
N GLU A 25 -0.46 -7.84 0.03
CA GLU A 25 0.57 -8.87 -0.09
C GLU A 25 0.21 -9.96 0.92
N VAL A 26 -0.47 -11.00 0.46
CA VAL A 26 -0.41 -12.29 1.13
C VAL A 26 0.91 -12.90 0.64
N ASP A 27 2.00 -12.28 1.08
CA ASP A 27 3.29 -12.93 1.17
C ASP A 27 3.10 -14.10 2.15
N ALA A 28 3.63 -15.26 1.81
CA ALA A 28 3.36 -16.49 2.53
C ALA A 28 3.73 -16.36 4.03
N ALA A 29 2.71 -16.16 4.87
CA ALA A 29 2.69 -16.24 6.34
C ALA A 29 3.31 -15.10 7.19
N MET A 30 3.68 -13.95 6.63
CA MET A 30 4.07 -12.77 7.44
C MET A 30 2.84 -11.89 7.73
N SER A 31 2.29 -11.91 8.95
CA SER A 31 1.10 -11.11 9.28
C SER A 31 1.52 -9.70 9.71
N CYS A 32 1.35 -8.72 8.82
CA CYS A 32 1.63 -7.32 9.15
C CYS A 32 0.37 -6.57 9.59
N TYR A 33 0.45 -5.78 10.66
CA TYR A 33 -0.63 -4.88 11.09
C TYR A 33 -0.07 -3.57 11.66
N TRP A 34 -0.90 -2.52 11.66
CA TRP A 34 -0.56 -1.25 12.31
C TRP A 34 -1.11 -1.23 13.74
N ASP A 35 -0.23 -0.96 14.70
CA ASP A 35 -0.57 -0.74 16.09
C ASP A 35 -0.62 0.76 16.43
N GLY A 36 -1.60 1.15 17.24
CA GLY A 36 -1.84 2.53 17.68
C GLY A 36 -3.09 3.18 17.06
N THR A 37 -3.93 3.81 17.90
CA THR A 37 -5.20 4.42 17.49
C THR A 37 -5.15 5.94 17.59
N ALA A 38 -5.66 6.64 16.57
CA ALA A 38 -5.78 8.10 16.59
C ALA A 38 -6.92 8.54 17.53
N PRO A 39 -6.92 9.76 18.08
CA PRO A 39 -5.97 10.86 17.82
C PRO A 39 -4.67 10.82 18.65
N PHE A 40 -4.63 10.07 19.75
CA PHE A 40 -3.44 9.93 20.60
C PHE A 40 -2.84 8.54 20.40
N CYS A 41 -1.83 8.42 19.54
CA CYS A 41 -1.27 7.13 19.16
C CYS A 41 -0.10 6.73 20.06
N ALA A 42 -0.10 5.47 20.49
CA ALA A 42 0.99 4.85 21.25
C ALA A 42 1.31 3.47 20.66
N GLY A 43 1.67 3.45 19.37
CA GLY A 43 1.96 2.20 18.68
C GLY A 43 3.18 1.48 19.22
N GLY A 44 3.10 0.16 19.33
CA GLY A 44 4.22 -0.70 19.70
C GLY A 44 4.00 -2.15 19.27
N CYS A 45 5.09 -2.83 18.92
CA CYS A 45 5.01 -4.24 18.53
C CYS A 45 5.10 -5.16 19.76
N PRO A 46 4.19 -6.14 19.90
CA PRO A 46 4.30 -7.14 20.95
C PRO A 46 5.44 -8.12 20.66
N ASP A 47 5.81 -8.92 21.66
CA ASP A 47 6.81 -9.98 21.50
C ASP A 47 6.45 -10.93 20.37
N GLY A 48 7.44 -11.27 19.55
CA GLY A 48 7.25 -12.08 18.34
C GLY A 48 6.93 -11.27 17.09
N TYR A 49 6.74 -9.95 17.19
CA TYR A 49 6.63 -9.04 16.07
C TYR A 49 7.80 -8.05 16.05
N HIS A 50 8.18 -7.60 14.86
CA HIS A 50 9.21 -6.58 14.66
C HIS A 50 8.62 -5.33 14.01
N GLU A 51 9.09 -4.17 14.47
CA GLU A 51 8.75 -2.87 13.90
C GLU A 51 9.44 -2.74 12.53
N VAL A 52 8.63 -2.65 11.47
CA VAL A 52 9.12 -2.42 10.09
C VAL A 52 8.95 -0.97 9.66
N GLU A 53 8.00 -0.25 10.26
CA GLU A 53 7.69 1.13 9.90
C GLU A 53 7.05 1.87 11.07
N ARG A 54 7.24 3.19 11.13
CA ARG A 54 6.60 4.09 12.09
C ARG A 54 6.06 5.31 11.37
N ASN A 55 4.78 5.62 11.60
CA ASN A 55 4.08 6.70 10.88
C ASN A 55 2.98 7.30 11.75
N ASP A 56 2.70 8.60 11.61
CA ASP A 56 1.61 9.29 12.31
C ASP A 56 0.23 9.08 11.66
N HIS A 57 0.15 8.47 10.48
CA HIS A 57 -1.11 8.09 9.82
C HIS A 57 -1.33 6.57 9.81
N GLY A 58 -0.26 5.81 9.55
CA GLY A 58 -0.32 4.35 9.35
C GLY A 58 -1.35 3.97 8.27
N ASP A 59 -2.27 3.08 8.61
CA ASP A 59 -3.38 2.64 7.74
C ASP A 59 -4.70 3.41 7.95
N GLY A 60 -4.70 4.47 8.77
CA GLY A 60 -5.94 5.14 9.18
C GLY A 60 -5.78 6.65 9.40
N ALA A 61 -6.56 7.17 10.35
CA ALA A 61 -6.55 8.59 10.67
C ALA A 61 -5.23 9.04 11.30
N LYS A 62 -4.88 10.31 11.05
CA LYS A 62 -3.67 10.96 11.58
C LYS A 62 -3.71 11.10 13.11
N CYS A 63 -2.60 10.79 13.76
CA CYS A 63 -2.31 11.07 15.15
C CYS A 63 -2.06 12.57 15.36
N TRP A 64 -2.69 13.16 16.36
CA TRP A 64 -2.36 14.51 16.83
C TRP A 64 -1.04 14.50 17.61
N THR A 65 -0.82 13.46 18.41
CA THR A 65 0.43 13.23 19.12
C THR A 65 0.77 11.74 19.12
N GLY A 66 2.08 11.44 19.10
CA GLY A 66 2.60 10.08 19.04
C GLY A 66 2.58 9.50 17.63
N TYR A 67 2.78 8.18 17.52
CA TYR A 67 2.92 7.48 16.24
C TYR A 67 2.25 6.10 16.28
N LYS A 68 1.88 5.61 15.11
CA LYS A 68 1.54 4.21 14.86
C LYS A 68 2.78 3.45 14.44
N VAL A 69 2.79 2.15 14.70
CA VAL A 69 3.90 1.26 14.37
C VAL A 69 3.38 0.10 13.53
N LYS A 70 4.03 -0.19 12.40
CA LYS A 70 3.74 -1.36 11.59
C LYS A 70 4.55 -2.53 12.11
N CYS A 71 3.85 -3.57 12.53
CA CYS A 71 4.39 -4.77 13.16
C CYS A 71 4.20 -5.95 12.23
N CYS A 72 5.29 -6.68 11.94
CA CYS A 72 5.28 -7.89 11.11
C CYS A 72 5.94 -9.05 11.87
N ASN A 73 5.60 -10.31 11.57
CA ASN A 73 6.12 -11.51 12.24
C ASN A 73 6.57 -12.61 11.28
#